data_AF-A0A7S3QWZ0-F1
#
_entry.id   AF-A0A7S3QWZ0-F1
#
_cell.length_a   1.000
_cell.length_b   1.000
_cell.length_c   1.000
_cell.angle_alpha   90.00
_cell.angle_beta   90.00
_cell.angle_gamma   90.00
#
_symmetry.space_group_name_H-M   'P 1'
#
loop_
_entity.id
_entity.type
_entity.pdbx_description
1 polymer ?
#
loop_
_entity_poly.entity_id
_entity_poly.type
_entity_poly.pdbx_seq_one_letter_code
_entity_poly.pdbx_strand_id
1 'polypeptide(L)'
;KQLKYPEWLLGTWEVRASFVDAGFPLGKRFINREVPGVTKGSMIVALADVGAAMERPLVYQSRFVYSAEEGGVVADRPFNITQQADALLGYPAVQSVNYDPLDNPTRLNVVWSTPRKRNMSDPLDQRDPQQSDLRKAEIFINNRDAERASGSGKAWCGSELYRQVTQAARQGGVGDYMTVACYQQEAGSGDGNNASEEGVAP
;
A
#
# COMPACT_ATOMS: atom_id res chain seq x y z
N LYS A 1 -8.80 9.51 -14.33
CA LYS A 1 -9.29 10.15 -13.10
C LYS A 1 -8.94 9.27 -11.92
N GLN A 2 -8.41 9.88 -10.87
CA GLN A 2 -7.94 9.20 -9.66
C GLN A 2 -9.04 9.15 -8.58
N LEU A 3 -8.86 8.28 -7.58
CA LEU A 3 -9.67 8.29 -6.37
C LEU A 3 -9.34 9.56 -5.57
N LYS A 4 -10.38 10.31 -5.19
CA LYS A 4 -10.24 11.53 -4.40
C LYS A 4 -10.40 11.25 -2.92
N TYR A 5 -9.45 11.73 -2.14
CA TYR A 5 -9.42 11.62 -0.69
C TYR A 5 -9.90 12.93 -0.04
N PRO A 6 -10.34 12.89 1.23
CA PRO A 6 -10.67 14.10 1.98
C PRO A 6 -9.46 15.03 2.16
N GLU A 7 -9.73 16.33 2.28
CA GLU A 7 -8.68 17.34 2.46
C GLU A 7 -7.84 17.13 3.72
N TRP A 8 -8.46 16.63 4.79
CA TRP A 8 -7.77 16.36 6.06
C TRP A 8 -6.75 15.20 5.99
N LEU A 9 -6.71 14.42 4.90
CA LEU A 9 -5.64 13.45 4.66
C LEU A 9 -4.42 14.06 3.96
N LEU A 10 -4.49 15.31 3.49
CA LEU A 10 -3.36 15.97 2.81
C LEU A 10 -2.12 15.96 3.72
N GLY A 11 -0.98 15.52 3.18
CA GLY A 11 0.29 15.47 3.91
C GLY A 11 0.95 14.09 3.88
N THR A 12 1.99 13.93 4.71
CA THR A 12 2.68 12.65 4.92
C THR A 12 2.44 12.19 6.34
N TRP A 13 2.09 10.91 6.50
CA TRP A 13 1.63 10.30 7.72
C TRP A 13 2.50 9.09 8.06
N GLU A 14 2.93 8.98 9.31
CA GLU A 14 3.46 7.72 9.82
C GLU A 14 2.29 6.77 10.09
N VAL A 15 2.24 5.67 9.33
CA VAL A 15 1.25 4.61 9.49
C VAL A 15 1.84 3.51 10.35
N ARG A 16 1.10 3.16 11.42
CA ARG A 16 1.35 1.97 12.24
C ARG A 16 0.26 0.96 11.91
N ALA A 17 0.65 -0.17 11.33
CA ALA A 17 -0.28 -1.20 10.88
C ALA A 17 -0.02 -2.52 11.61
N SER A 18 -1.09 -3.24 11.92
CA SER A 18 -1.04 -4.62 12.40
C SER A 18 -2.04 -5.45 11.62
N PHE A 19 -1.68 -6.70 11.34
CA PHE A 19 -2.62 -7.66 10.80
C PHE A 19 -3.60 -8.11 11.89
N VAL A 20 -4.89 -8.12 11.58
CA VAL A 20 -5.95 -8.49 12.53
C VAL A 20 -6.47 -9.90 12.25
N ASP A 21 -6.96 -10.14 11.03
CA ASP A 21 -7.55 -11.43 10.66
C ASP A 21 -7.53 -11.62 9.13
N ALA A 22 -7.68 -12.88 8.69
CA ALA A 22 -8.00 -13.23 7.30
C ALA A 22 -9.09 -14.30 7.25
N GLY A 23 -10.18 -13.97 6.55
CA GLY A 23 -11.28 -14.90 6.27
C GLY A 23 -11.10 -15.61 4.93
N PHE A 24 -11.21 -16.94 4.93
CA PHE A 24 -11.23 -17.75 3.71
C PHE A 24 -12.53 -18.57 3.68
N PRO A 25 -13.58 -18.10 2.98
CA PRO A 25 -14.92 -18.68 3.08
C PRO A 25 -15.01 -20.15 2.63
N LEU A 26 -14.06 -20.65 1.84
CA LEU A 26 -13.98 -22.05 1.41
C LEU A 26 -12.84 -22.85 2.09
N GLY A 27 -12.19 -22.26 3.10
CA GLY A 27 -11.13 -22.88 3.91
C GLY A 27 -9.85 -23.26 3.13
N LYS A 28 -8.96 -24.00 3.80
CA LYS A 28 -7.64 -24.43 3.28
C LYS A 28 -7.69 -25.19 1.96
N ARG A 29 -8.86 -25.71 1.56
CA ARG A 29 -9.06 -26.47 0.32
C ARG A 29 -8.81 -25.62 -0.93
N PHE A 30 -9.00 -24.30 -0.85
CA PHE A 30 -8.84 -23.38 -1.99
C PHE A 30 -7.79 -22.30 -1.76
N ILE A 31 -7.10 -22.29 -0.62
CA ILE A 31 -5.92 -21.45 -0.39
C ILE A 31 -4.73 -22.12 -1.04
N ASN A 32 -4.61 -21.98 -2.35
CA ASN A 32 -3.44 -22.40 -3.12
C ASN A 32 -2.52 -21.20 -3.39
N ARG A 33 -1.42 -21.41 -4.11
CA ARG A 33 -0.45 -20.34 -4.44
C ARG A 33 -1.02 -19.25 -5.37
N GLU A 34 -2.18 -19.49 -5.98
CA GLU A 34 -2.83 -18.58 -6.92
C GLU A 34 -3.71 -17.56 -6.20
N VAL A 35 -4.08 -17.80 -4.93
CA VAL A 35 -4.84 -16.84 -4.13
C VAL A 35 -3.95 -15.62 -3.81
N PRO A 36 -4.38 -14.41 -4.19
CA PRO A 36 -3.66 -13.18 -3.84
C PRO A 36 -3.45 -13.06 -2.32
N GLY A 37 -2.25 -12.65 -1.91
CA GLY A 37 -1.82 -12.53 -0.52
C GLY A 37 -1.11 -13.78 0.02
N VAL A 38 -1.24 -14.96 -0.62
CA VAL A 38 -0.58 -16.20 -0.16
C VAL A 38 0.90 -16.23 -0.52
N THR A 39 1.27 -15.69 -1.68
CA THR A 39 2.67 -15.64 -2.12
C THR A 39 3.21 -14.22 -2.02
N LYS A 40 4.49 -14.09 -1.62
CA LYS A 40 5.15 -12.79 -1.51
C LYS A 40 5.08 -12.03 -2.84
N GLY A 41 4.61 -10.79 -2.78
CA GLY A 41 4.45 -9.91 -3.93
C GLY A 41 3.23 -10.20 -4.79
N SER A 42 2.33 -11.13 -4.43
CA SER A 42 1.08 -11.37 -5.20
C SER A 42 0.06 -10.23 -5.12
N MET A 43 0.21 -9.36 -4.12
CA MET A 43 -0.55 -8.10 -3.95
C MET A 43 0.42 -6.95 -3.65
N ILE A 44 1.28 -6.60 -4.60
CA ILE A 44 2.43 -5.72 -4.34
C ILE A 44 2.04 -4.31 -3.89
N VAL A 45 0.85 -3.83 -4.28
CA VAL A 45 0.37 -2.46 -3.98
C VAL A 45 -0.49 -2.37 -2.72
N ALA A 46 -0.73 -3.49 -2.04
CA ALA A 46 -1.69 -3.55 -0.92
C ALA A 46 -1.16 -4.35 0.27
N LEU A 47 -0.73 -5.59 0.03
CA LEU A 47 -0.31 -6.52 1.08
C LEU A 47 0.74 -7.50 0.53
N ALA A 48 1.93 -6.98 0.23
CA ALA A 48 3.03 -7.70 -0.41
C ALA A 48 3.49 -8.94 0.37
N ASP A 49 3.35 -8.97 1.69
CA ASP A 49 3.61 -10.16 2.52
C ASP A 49 2.71 -10.18 3.75
N VAL A 50 1.67 -11.02 3.72
CA VAL A 50 0.75 -11.20 4.85
C VAL A 50 1.49 -11.72 6.08
N GLY A 51 2.44 -12.64 5.90
CA GLY A 51 3.15 -13.28 7.02
C GLY A 51 3.95 -12.26 7.82
N ALA A 52 4.63 -11.34 7.15
CA ALA A 52 5.36 -10.27 7.83
C ALA A 52 4.44 -9.36 8.65
N ALA A 53 3.23 -9.07 8.17
CA ALA A 53 2.24 -8.28 8.90
C ALA A 53 1.65 -9.01 10.11
N MET A 54 1.69 -10.36 10.12
CA MET A 54 1.26 -11.19 11.25
C MET A 54 2.31 -11.27 12.36
N GLU A 55 3.60 -11.25 12.01
CA GLU A 55 4.70 -11.46 12.96
C GLU A 55 5.07 -10.21 13.75
N ARG A 56 4.82 -9.01 13.20
CA ARG A 56 5.21 -7.74 13.84
C ARG A 56 4.32 -6.57 13.41
N PRO A 57 4.17 -5.54 14.26
CA PRO A 57 3.68 -4.25 13.82
C PRO A 57 4.56 -3.68 12.72
N LEU A 58 3.93 -3.11 11.70
CA LEU A 58 4.58 -2.45 10.58
C LEU A 58 4.53 -0.94 10.79
N VAL A 59 5.61 -0.27 10.42
CA VAL A 59 5.70 1.19 10.41
C VAL A 59 6.17 1.63 9.04
N TYR A 60 5.42 2.50 8.38
CA TYR A 60 5.77 3.06 7.07
C TYR A 60 5.13 4.43 6.88
N GLN A 61 5.58 5.17 5.88
CA GLN A 61 4.99 6.46 5.55
C GLN A 61 3.91 6.32 4.46
N SER A 62 2.83 7.10 4.58
CA SER A 62 1.83 7.25 3.53
C SER A 62 1.62 8.73 3.25
N ARG A 63 1.55 9.09 1.97
CA ARG A 63 1.47 10.46 1.48
C ARG A 63 0.26 10.66 0.59
N PHE A 64 -0.43 11.77 0.85
CA PHE A 64 -1.51 12.28 0.02
C PHE A 64 -1.17 13.71 -0.40
N VAL A 65 -1.41 14.03 -1.65
CA VAL A 65 -1.00 15.30 -2.27
C VAL A 65 -2.20 15.94 -2.96
N TYR A 66 -2.20 17.27 -3.03
CA TYR A 66 -3.17 17.98 -3.85
C TYR A 66 -2.73 17.92 -5.32
N SER A 67 -3.61 17.45 -6.20
CA SER A 67 -3.42 17.55 -7.66
C SER A 67 -4.33 18.66 -8.19
N ALA A 68 -3.72 19.67 -8.82
CA ALA A 68 -4.44 20.75 -9.46
C ALA A 68 -5.22 20.25 -10.68
N GLU A 69 -4.65 19.30 -11.41
CA GLU A 69 -5.18 18.70 -12.63
C GLU A 69 -6.41 17.82 -12.33
N GLU A 70 -6.39 17.05 -11.24
CA GLU A 70 -7.53 16.25 -10.80
C GLU A 70 -8.50 17.06 -9.92
N GLY A 71 -8.09 18.23 -9.42
CA GLY A 71 -8.89 19.13 -8.57
C GLY A 71 -9.26 18.48 -7.23
N GLY A 72 -8.26 18.03 -6.47
CA GLY A 72 -8.47 17.45 -5.15
C GLY A 72 -7.26 16.68 -4.61
N VAL A 73 -7.42 16.12 -3.40
CA VAL A 73 -6.39 15.30 -2.75
C VAL A 73 -6.41 13.89 -3.34
N VAL A 74 -5.22 13.39 -3.71
CA VAL A 74 -5.00 12.06 -4.28
C VAL A 74 -3.87 11.36 -3.53
N ALA A 75 -3.82 10.03 -3.60
CA ALA A 75 -2.71 9.26 -3.04
C ALA A 75 -1.45 9.41 -3.90
N ASP A 76 -0.30 9.65 -3.27
CA ASP A 76 1.00 9.58 -3.94
C ASP A 76 1.39 8.11 -4.11
N ARG A 77 0.92 7.50 -5.21
CA ARG A 77 1.06 6.04 -5.40
C ARG A 77 2.51 5.58 -5.46
N PRO A 78 3.43 6.21 -6.21
CA PRO A 78 4.82 5.78 -6.23
C PRO A 78 5.43 5.77 -4.83
N PHE A 79 5.19 6.82 -4.04
CA PHE A 79 5.66 6.89 -2.67
C PHE A 79 5.01 5.80 -1.80
N ASN A 80 3.68 5.73 -1.78
CA ASN A 80 2.93 4.84 -0.88
C ASN A 80 3.20 3.37 -1.17
N ILE A 81 3.22 2.97 -2.44
CA ILE A 81 3.51 1.58 -2.84
C ILE A 81 4.93 1.20 -2.42
N THR A 82 5.91 2.07 -2.63
CA THR A 82 7.30 1.83 -2.21
C THR A 82 7.38 1.64 -0.70
N GLN A 83 6.87 2.60 0.08
CA GLN A 83 6.91 2.57 1.53
C GLN A 83 6.20 1.34 2.11
N GLN A 84 5.00 1.04 1.62
CA GLN A 84 4.21 -0.08 2.09
C GLN A 84 4.83 -1.42 1.72
N ALA A 85 5.24 -1.60 0.45
CA ALA A 85 5.82 -2.86 0.00
C ALA A 85 7.15 -3.16 0.69
N ASP A 86 8.03 -2.17 0.88
CA ASP A 86 9.30 -2.36 1.58
C ASP A 86 9.09 -2.71 3.06
N ALA A 87 8.12 -2.07 3.73
CA ALA A 87 7.80 -2.38 5.13
C ALA A 87 7.26 -3.81 5.27
N LEU A 88 6.36 -4.23 4.36
CA LEU A 88 5.79 -5.57 4.34
C LEU A 88 6.83 -6.63 3.99
N LEU A 89 7.69 -6.40 2.99
CA LEU A 89 8.75 -7.34 2.64
C LEU A 89 9.87 -7.36 3.70
N GLY A 90 10.00 -6.27 4.46
CA GLY A 90 10.93 -6.12 5.57
C GLY A 90 12.34 -5.67 5.17
N TYR A 91 12.52 -5.21 3.94
CA TYR A 91 13.77 -4.72 3.37
C TYR A 91 13.45 -3.79 2.18
N PRO A 92 14.38 -2.90 1.76
CA PRO A 92 14.18 -2.03 0.60
C PRO A 92 14.19 -2.85 -0.69
N ALA A 93 13.02 -3.33 -1.08
CA ALA A 93 12.82 -4.28 -2.17
C ALA A 93 12.49 -3.58 -3.48
N VAL A 94 11.69 -2.50 -3.39
CA VAL A 94 11.15 -1.78 -4.53
C VAL A 94 12.25 -0.93 -5.18
N GLN A 95 12.47 -1.18 -6.46
CA GLN A 95 13.47 -0.48 -7.28
C GLN A 95 12.84 0.71 -8.01
N SER A 96 11.61 0.56 -8.48
CA SER A 96 10.87 1.66 -9.10
C SER A 96 9.37 1.42 -9.08
N VAL A 97 8.61 2.53 -9.02
CA VAL A 97 7.18 2.57 -9.31
C VAL A 97 6.96 3.66 -10.35
N ASN A 98 6.52 3.26 -11.54
CA ASN A 98 6.27 4.16 -12.65
C ASN A 98 4.75 4.34 -12.81
N TYR A 99 4.27 5.55 -12.54
CA TYR A 99 2.86 5.92 -12.63
C TYR A 99 2.75 7.36 -13.10
N ASP A 100 2.09 7.56 -14.24
CA ASP A 100 1.72 8.88 -14.74
C ASP A 100 0.18 8.98 -14.71
N PRO A 101 -0.40 9.68 -13.72
CA PRO A 101 -1.85 9.79 -13.63
C PRO A 101 -2.48 10.67 -14.72
N LEU A 102 -1.71 11.52 -15.40
CA LEU A 102 -2.24 12.41 -16.43
C LEU A 102 -2.35 11.69 -17.78
N ASP A 103 -1.35 10.85 -18.09
CA ASP A 103 -1.37 10.01 -19.29
C ASP A 103 -2.21 8.74 -19.08
N ASN A 104 -1.95 8.00 -17.99
CA ASN A 104 -2.59 6.72 -17.73
C ASN A 104 -2.99 6.52 -16.24
N PRO A 105 -4.10 7.11 -15.79
CA PRO A 105 -4.53 7.03 -14.40
C PRO A 105 -4.95 5.63 -13.95
N THR A 106 -5.10 4.66 -14.85
CA THR A 106 -5.55 3.30 -14.52
C THR A 106 -4.42 2.27 -14.60
N ARG A 107 -3.17 2.68 -14.86
CA ARG A 107 -2.07 1.73 -15.05
C ARG A 107 -0.79 2.22 -14.38
N LEU A 108 -0.10 1.33 -13.68
CA LEU A 108 1.25 1.58 -13.15
C LEU A 108 2.12 0.34 -13.24
N ASN A 109 3.43 0.53 -13.18
CA ASN A 109 4.41 -0.55 -13.16
C ASN A 109 5.21 -0.53 -11.87
N VAL A 110 5.42 -1.69 -11.26
CA VAL A 110 6.28 -1.86 -10.09
C VAL A 110 7.41 -2.82 -10.43
N VAL A 111 8.64 -2.45 -10.13
CA VAL A 111 9.81 -3.34 -10.21
C VAL A 111 10.36 -3.49 -8.81
N TRP A 112 10.56 -4.73 -8.39
CA TRP A 112 11.13 -5.04 -7.07
C TRP A 112 12.02 -6.26 -7.14
N SER A 113 12.80 -6.46 -6.08
CA SER A 113 13.74 -7.55 -5.93
C SER A 113 13.31 -8.46 -4.78
N THR A 114 13.44 -9.77 -4.97
CA THR A 114 13.27 -10.74 -3.90
C THR A 114 14.56 -11.52 -3.69
N PRO A 115 15.01 -11.73 -2.44
CA PRO A 115 16.15 -12.60 -2.17
C PRO A 115 15.95 -13.97 -2.83
N ARG A 116 16.94 -14.43 -3.59
CA ARG A 116 16.89 -15.78 -4.15
C ARG A 116 17.05 -16.78 -3.00
N LYS A 117 16.27 -17.87 -3.03
CA LYS A 117 16.52 -19.00 -2.12
C LYS A 117 17.86 -19.62 -2.51
N ARG A 118 18.84 -19.56 -1.62
CA ARG A 118 20.18 -20.09 -1.84
C ARG A 118 20.09 -21.57 -2.18
N ASN A 119 20.44 -21.93 -3.40
CA ASN A 119 20.65 -23.31 -3.78
C ASN A 119 22.14 -23.63 -3.65
N MET A 120 22.53 -24.25 -2.53
CA MET A 120 23.93 -24.60 -2.27
C MET A 120 24.50 -25.58 -3.32
N SER A 121 23.66 -26.24 -4.14
CA SER A 121 24.10 -27.09 -5.24
C SER A 121 24.28 -26.37 -6.58
N ASP A 122 23.93 -25.08 -6.69
CA ASP A 122 24.13 -24.29 -7.92
C ASP A 122 25.46 -23.51 -7.83
N PRO A 123 26.46 -23.78 -8.72
CA PRO A 123 27.74 -23.09 -8.72
C PRO A 123 27.66 -21.58 -8.98
N LEU A 124 26.51 -21.06 -9.45
CA LEU A 124 26.25 -19.63 -9.61
C LEU A 124 25.83 -18.99 -8.28
N ASP A 125 25.04 -19.68 -7.46
CA ASP A 125 24.63 -19.22 -6.12
C ASP A 125 25.79 -19.26 -5.10
N GLN A 126 26.84 -20.04 -5.38
CA GLN A 126 28.06 -20.08 -4.57
C GLN A 126 28.99 -18.88 -4.81
N ARG A 127 28.91 -18.23 -5.99
CA ARG A 127 29.85 -17.18 -6.40
C ARG A 127 29.39 -15.77 -6.07
N ASP A 128 28.10 -15.56 -5.85
CA ASP A 128 27.57 -14.24 -5.51
C ASP A 128 26.50 -14.36 -4.41
N PRO A 129 26.84 -14.01 -3.16
CA PRO A 129 25.93 -14.10 -2.02
C PRO A 129 24.79 -13.08 -2.05
N GLN A 130 24.73 -12.20 -3.05
CA GLN A 130 23.76 -11.09 -3.14
C GLN A 130 22.77 -11.20 -4.31
N GLN A 131 22.64 -12.38 -4.93
CA GLN A 131 21.69 -12.56 -6.03
C GLN A 131 20.24 -12.37 -5.57
N SER A 132 19.56 -11.43 -6.22
CA SER A 132 18.13 -11.20 -6.08
C SER A 132 17.42 -11.52 -7.40
N ASP A 133 16.23 -12.09 -7.29
CA ASP A 133 15.37 -12.26 -8.46
C ASP A 133 14.58 -10.97 -8.67
N LEU A 134 14.83 -10.33 -9.80
CA LEU A 134 14.02 -9.19 -10.25
C LEU A 134 12.63 -9.65 -10.65
N ARG A 135 11.63 -8.90 -10.18
CA ARG A 135 10.22 -9.09 -10.47
C ARG A 135 9.65 -7.79 -11.00
N LYS A 136 8.73 -7.93 -11.95
CA LYS A 136 7.96 -6.81 -12.47
C LYS A 136 6.49 -7.13 -12.32
N ALA A 137 5.70 -6.13 -11.96
CA ALA A 137 4.26 -6.19 -12.03
C ALA A 137 3.75 -5.01 -12.84
N GLU A 138 2.83 -5.32 -13.71
CA GLU A 138 1.96 -4.34 -14.31
C GLU A 138 0.63 -4.37 -13.56
N ILE A 139 0.21 -3.20 -13.07
CA ILE A 139 -0.96 -3.04 -12.23
C ILE A 139 -1.99 -2.23 -13.01
N PHE A 140 -3.19 -2.77 -13.11
CA PHE A 140 -4.37 -2.12 -13.67
C PHE A 140 -5.34 -1.81 -12.56
N ILE A 141 -5.86 -0.58 -12.53
CA ILE A 141 -6.87 -0.12 -11.59
C ILE A 141 -8.20 -0.09 -12.35
N ASN A 142 -8.92 -1.20 -12.27
CA ASN A 142 -10.08 -1.50 -13.08
C ASN A 142 -11.31 -0.74 -12.63
N ASN A 143 -11.46 -0.54 -11.33
CA ASN A 143 -12.58 0.20 -10.78
C ASN A 143 -12.19 0.96 -9.51
N ARG A 144 -12.94 2.01 -9.21
CA ARG A 144 -12.80 2.83 -8.03
C ARG A 144 -14.17 3.21 -7.53
N ASP A 145 -14.35 3.13 -6.24
CA ASP A 145 -15.54 3.64 -5.59
C ASP A 145 -15.15 4.40 -4.33
N ALA A 146 -15.91 5.42 -3.99
CA ALA A 146 -15.77 6.10 -2.71
C ALA A 146 -17.15 6.51 -2.22
N GLU A 147 -17.48 6.01 -1.04
CA GLU A 147 -18.61 6.51 -0.31
C GLU A 147 -18.13 7.66 0.57
N ARG A 148 -18.61 8.87 0.27
CA ARG A 148 -18.52 9.94 1.27
C ARG A 148 -19.41 9.51 2.43
N ALA A 149 -18.83 9.28 3.60
CA ALA A 149 -19.59 8.85 4.76
C ALA A 149 -20.80 9.76 4.95
N SER A 150 -21.99 9.19 5.01
CA SER A 150 -23.20 9.91 5.38
C SER A 150 -23.05 10.38 6.83
N GLY A 151 -22.72 11.66 7.04
CA GLY A 151 -22.48 12.20 8.38
C GLY A 151 -21.47 13.35 8.42
N SER A 152 -20.89 13.58 9.60
CA SER A 152 -20.08 14.75 10.03
C SER A 152 -18.80 15.07 9.25
N GLY A 153 -18.53 14.42 8.10
CA GLY A 153 -17.33 14.63 7.28
C GLY A 153 -16.03 14.05 7.87
N LYS A 154 -16.13 13.38 9.03
CA LYS A 154 -14.97 12.84 9.79
C LYS A 154 -14.57 11.42 9.43
N ALA A 155 -15.32 10.76 8.54
CA ALA A 155 -15.01 9.41 8.07
C ALA A 155 -15.06 9.38 6.54
N TRP A 156 -14.26 8.50 5.95
CA TRP A 156 -14.25 8.27 4.52
C TRP A 156 -13.87 6.82 4.26
N CYS A 157 -14.56 6.17 3.32
CA CYS A 157 -14.18 4.85 2.82
C CYS A 157 -14.13 4.88 1.30
N GLY A 158 -13.09 4.27 0.74
CA GLY A 158 -12.95 4.08 -0.69
C GLY A 158 -12.44 2.68 -0.99
N SER A 159 -12.77 2.22 -2.20
CA SER A 159 -12.31 0.95 -2.71
C SER A 159 -11.66 1.10 -4.08
N GLU A 160 -10.67 0.26 -4.35
CA GLU A 160 -10.04 0.16 -5.66
C GLU A 160 -9.91 -1.32 -6.03
N LEU A 161 -10.36 -1.65 -7.24
CA LEU A 161 -10.24 -2.99 -7.82
C LEU A 161 -9.01 -3.02 -8.72
N TYR A 162 -8.07 -3.91 -8.38
CA TYR A 162 -6.82 -4.09 -9.09
C TYR A 162 -6.79 -5.40 -9.85
N ARG A 163 -6.12 -5.37 -11.00
CA ARG A 163 -5.51 -6.53 -11.63
C ARG A 163 -4.01 -6.37 -11.62
N GLN A 164 -3.30 -7.36 -11.14
CA GLN A 164 -1.84 -7.42 -11.14
C GLN A 164 -1.37 -8.52 -12.08
N VAL A 165 -0.59 -8.15 -13.10
CA VAL A 165 0.10 -9.07 -13.99
C VAL A 165 1.57 -9.09 -13.60
N THR A 166 1.98 -10.14 -12.91
CA THR A 166 3.37 -10.32 -12.46
C THR A 166 4.16 -11.12 -13.47
N GLN A 167 5.35 -10.64 -13.77
CA GLN A 167 6.35 -11.26 -14.64
C GLN A 167 7.57 -11.57 -13.78
N ALA A 168 7.86 -12.86 -13.60
CA ALA A 168 9.13 -13.33 -13.07
C ALA A 168 9.76 -14.30 -14.09
N ALA A 169 11.09 -14.46 -14.04
CA ALA A 169 11.88 -15.18 -15.04
C ALA A 169 11.39 -16.60 -15.39
N ARG A 170 10.61 -17.26 -14.53
CA ARG A 170 10.06 -18.60 -14.74
C ARG A 170 8.58 -18.76 -14.41
N GLN A 171 7.92 -17.70 -13.95
CA GLN A 171 6.51 -17.74 -13.50
C GLN A 171 5.85 -16.40 -13.77
N GLY A 172 4.83 -16.41 -14.62
CA GLY A 172 3.87 -15.32 -14.75
C GLY A 172 2.65 -15.60 -13.88
N GLY A 173 2.03 -14.56 -13.34
CA GLY A 173 0.82 -14.68 -12.54
C GLY A 173 -0.12 -13.52 -12.81
N VAL A 174 -1.42 -13.79 -12.82
CA VAL A 174 -2.46 -12.76 -12.85
C VAL A 174 -3.28 -12.91 -11.59
N GLY A 175 -3.40 -11.83 -10.82
CA GLY A 175 -4.20 -11.79 -9.61
C GLY A 175 -5.11 -10.57 -9.62
N ASP A 176 -6.38 -10.78 -9.30
CA ASP A 176 -7.35 -9.70 -9.12
C ASP A 176 -7.63 -9.56 -7.63
N TYR A 177 -7.63 -8.33 -7.12
CA TYR A 177 -7.93 -8.05 -5.72
C TYR A 177 -8.54 -6.67 -5.56
N MET A 178 -9.39 -6.53 -4.54
CA MET A 178 -9.95 -5.24 -4.15
C MET A 178 -9.30 -4.80 -2.84
N THR A 179 -8.89 -3.54 -2.77
CA THR A 179 -8.54 -2.91 -1.50
C THR A 179 -9.68 -2.03 -1.06
N VAL A 180 -10.04 -2.09 0.21
CA VAL A 180 -10.94 -1.12 0.84
C VAL A 180 -10.15 -0.39 1.91
N ALA A 181 -10.14 0.93 1.84
CA ALA A 181 -9.46 1.80 2.80
C ALA A 181 -10.50 2.70 3.46
N CYS A 182 -10.59 2.62 4.79
CA CYS A 182 -11.44 3.48 5.60
C CYS A 182 -10.56 4.32 6.52
N TYR A 183 -10.79 5.62 6.53
CA TYR A 183 -10.09 6.58 7.39
C TYR A 183 -11.11 7.28 8.27
N GLN A 184 -10.72 7.52 9.52
CA GLN A 184 -11.49 8.30 10.46
C GLN A 184 -10.57 9.36 11.06
N GLN A 185 -10.99 10.61 10.98
CA GLN A 185 -10.33 11.70 11.68
C GLN A 185 -10.70 11.60 13.16
N GLU A 186 -9.71 11.40 14.02
CA GLU A 186 -9.93 11.51 15.46
C GLU A 186 -10.39 12.94 15.77
N ALA A 187 -11.44 13.08 16.59
CA ALA A 187 -11.82 14.38 17.08
C ALA A 187 -10.65 14.89 17.92
N GLY A 188 -10.00 15.97 17.48
CA GLY A 188 -8.95 16.59 18.27
C GLY A 188 -9.45 16.83 19.69
N SER A 189 -8.64 16.47 20.69
CA SER A 189 -8.82 16.89 22.06
C SER A 189 -8.70 18.41 22.11
N GLY A 190 -9.79 19.12 21.84
CA GLY A 190 -9.94 20.50 22.23
C GLY A 190 -10.09 20.53 23.74
N ASP A 191 -9.02 20.88 24.45
CA ASP A 191 -9.03 21.76 25.63
C ASP A 191 -7.63 21.79 26.25
N GLY A 192 -6.97 22.95 26.16
CA GLY A 192 -5.65 23.14 26.73
C GLY A 192 -4.97 24.44 26.32
N ASN A 193 -5.70 25.56 26.29
CA ASN A 193 -5.17 26.89 26.61
C ASN A 193 -6.32 27.91 26.59
N ASN A 194 -7.13 27.87 27.64
CA ASN A 194 -7.86 29.07 28.03
C ASN A 194 -6.87 30.00 28.73
N ALA A 195 -6.91 31.24 28.30
CA ALA A 195 -6.11 32.36 28.78
C ALA A 195 -6.12 32.49 30.31
N SER A 196 -4.94 32.67 30.88
CA SER A 196 -4.77 33.54 32.04
C SER A 196 -4.24 34.88 31.52
N GLU A 197 -5.18 35.78 31.23
CA GLU A 197 -4.92 37.22 31.30
C GLU A 197 -4.53 37.54 32.75
N GLU A 198 -3.22 37.63 33.05
CA GLU A 198 -2.79 38.37 34.23
C GLU A 198 -2.82 39.85 33.88
N GLY A 199 -3.86 40.50 34.42
CA GLY A 199 -4.04 41.93 34.41
C GLY A 199 -2.87 42.64 35.09
N VAL A 200 -2.30 43.59 34.35
CA VAL A 200 -1.50 44.69 34.87
C VAL A 200 -2.42 45.67 35.57
N ALA A 201 -2.17 45.96 36.86
CA ALA A 201 -2.22 47.29 37.49
C ALA A 201 -2.17 47.19 39.03
N PRO A 202 -1.81 48.27 39.76
CA PRO A 202 -1.34 49.59 39.30
C PRO A 202 0.13 49.90 39.62
#